data_AF-A0A4R7VCS1-F1
#
_entry.id   AF-A0A4R7VCS1-F1
#
_cell.length_a   1.000
_cell.length_b   1.000
_cell.length_c   1.000
_cell.angle_alpha   90.00
_cell.angle_beta   90.00
_cell.angle_gamma   90.00
#
_symmetry.space_group_name_H-M   'P 1'
#
loop_
_entity.id
_entity.type
_entity.pdbx_description
1 polymer ?
#
loop_
_entity_poly.entity_id
_entity_poly.type
_entity_poly.pdbx_seq_one_letter_code
_entity_poly.pdbx_strand_id
1 'polypeptide(L)'
;MDNRSKLLPRVIGSLAIVGLMIGLMIGRLTTPDPSVLQQVEVTDGGLVVWFNNEPKLHGEIIDGTVALLFQAEGRAQKGQLKLNGKDVNWRTRMSDGGLLLTVLAARPLQGDWAGSKVDDRWRLEIRLQTN
;
A
#
# COMPACT_ATOMS: atom_id res chain seq x y z
N MET A 1 57.58 1.27 35.20
CA MET A 1 56.43 2.19 35.02
C MET A 1 56.10 2.23 33.55
N ASP A 2 54.91 1.75 33.25
CA ASP A 2 54.52 1.12 31.99
C ASP A 2 54.05 2.14 30.94
N ASN A 3 54.60 2.05 29.72
CA ASN A 3 54.24 2.92 28.60
C ASN A 3 53.64 2.10 27.45
N ARG A 4 52.62 1.29 27.75
CA ARG A 4 51.83 0.58 26.75
C ARG A 4 50.37 1.03 26.82
N SER A 5 49.79 1.26 25.64
CA SER A 5 48.33 1.33 25.42
C SER A 5 47.62 2.65 25.72
N LYS A 6 48.08 3.78 25.15
CA LYS A 6 47.24 5.01 25.05
C LYS A 6 46.80 5.41 23.63
N LEU A 7 47.25 4.69 22.59
CA LEU A 7 46.89 5.03 21.19
C LEU A 7 45.70 4.23 20.63
N LEU A 8 45.41 3.05 21.17
CA LEU A 8 44.31 2.19 20.71
C LEU A 8 42.88 2.74 20.92
N PRO A 9 42.51 3.41 22.04
CA PRO A 9 41.12 3.83 22.22
C PRO A 9 40.68 4.96 21.27
N ARG A 10 41.64 5.72 20.72
CA ARG A 10 41.36 6.88 19.87
C ARG A 10 40.99 6.50 18.42
N VAL A 11 41.45 5.34 17.95
CA VAL A 11 41.14 4.79 16.62
C VAL A 11 39.78 4.07 16.62
N ILE A 12 39.41 3.41 17.73
CA ILE A 12 38.10 2.72 17.85
C ILE A 12 36.94 3.73 17.91
N GLY A 13 37.11 4.85 18.62
CA GLY A 13 36.07 5.88 18.71
C GLY A 13 35.73 6.51 17.36
N SER A 14 36.71 6.73 16.49
CA SER A 14 36.48 7.27 15.14
C SER A 14 35.89 6.21 14.18
N LEU A 15 36.28 4.95 14.30
CA LEU A 15 35.70 3.86 13.51
C LEU A 15 34.22 3.60 13.87
N ALA A 16 33.85 3.75 15.15
CA ALA A 16 32.45 3.65 15.60
C ALA A 16 31.56 4.74 14.99
N ILE A 17 32.07 5.98 14.88
CA ILE A 17 31.34 7.11 14.28
C ILE A 17 31.18 6.90 12.77
N VAL A 18 32.22 6.43 12.08
CA VAL A 18 32.13 6.13 10.63
C VAL A 18 31.18 4.95 10.37
N GLY A 19 31.24 3.89 11.18
CA GLY A 19 30.30 2.78 11.12
C GLY A 19 28.85 3.20 11.38
N LEU A 20 28.63 4.14 12.32
CA LEU A 20 27.31 4.72 12.60
C LEU A 20 26.80 5.55 11.40
N MET A 21 27.66 6.38 10.81
CA MET A 21 27.31 7.21 9.64
C MET A 21 26.94 6.34 8.42
N ILE A 22 27.70 5.27 8.17
CA ILE A 22 27.40 4.30 7.09
C ILE A 22 26.13 3.50 7.42
N GLY A 23 25.94 3.07 8.67
CA GLY A 23 24.73 2.35 9.10
C GLY A 23 23.44 3.16 8.93
N LEU A 24 23.50 4.48 9.17
CA LEU A 24 22.38 5.39 8.94
C LEU A 24 22.10 5.62 7.45
N MET A 25 23.13 5.66 6.61
CA MET A 25 22.98 5.80 5.15
C MET A 25 22.45 4.53 4.49
N ILE A 26 22.83 3.34 4.98
CA ILE A 26 22.30 2.04 4.52
C ILE A 26 20.85 1.83 4.97
N GLY A 27 20.46 2.32 6.14
CA GLY A 27 19.08 2.21 6.65
C GLY A 27 18.02 2.85 5.73
N ARG A 28 18.42 3.73 4.81
CA ARG A 28 17.54 4.36 3.81
C ARG A 28 17.53 3.67 2.45
N LEU A 29 18.46 2.75 2.17
CA LEU A 29 18.50 2.01 0.90
C LEU A 29 17.57 0.79 0.90
N THR A 30 17.05 0.39 2.06
CA THR A 30 16.19 -0.79 2.20
C THR A 30 14.73 -0.44 2.48
N THR A 31 14.35 0.84 2.46
CA THR A 31 12.94 1.22 2.56
C THR A 31 12.30 0.95 1.20
N PRO A 32 11.36 0.02 1.06
CA PRO A 32 10.66 -0.19 -0.19
C PRO A 32 10.00 1.11 -0.61
N ASP A 33 10.04 1.45 -1.90
CA ASP A 33 9.32 2.61 -2.40
C ASP A 33 7.84 2.52 -1.97
N PRO A 34 7.25 3.63 -1.52
CA PRO A 34 5.86 3.63 -1.09
C PRO A 34 4.97 3.25 -2.28
N SER A 35 4.00 2.37 -2.03
CA SER A 35 2.96 2.10 -3.02
C SER A 35 2.09 3.34 -3.17
N VAL A 36 1.83 3.75 -4.40
CA VAL A 36 1.06 4.94 -4.77
C VAL A 36 -0.03 4.53 -5.75
N LEU A 37 -1.27 4.90 -5.44
CA LEU A 37 -2.40 4.77 -6.34
C LEU A 37 -2.18 5.64 -7.57
N GLN A 38 -2.10 5.00 -8.73
CA GLN A 38 -1.96 5.67 -10.02
C GLN A 38 -3.32 5.88 -10.69
N GLN A 39 -4.17 4.85 -10.70
CA GLN A 39 -5.41 4.87 -11.46
C GLN A 39 -6.46 3.92 -10.86
N VAL A 40 -7.73 4.31 -10.99
CA VAL A 40 -8.89 3.44 -10.72
C VAL A 40 -9.71 3.36 -12.00
N GLU A 41 -9.95 2.15 -12.47
CA GLU A 41 -10.76 1.86 -13.65
C GLU A 41 -12.04 1.14 -13.22
N VAL A 42 -13.14 1.53 -13.84
CA VAL A 42 -14.42 0.85 -13.69
C VAL A 42 -14.51 -0.24 -14.76
N THR A 43 -14.79 -1.46 -14.33
CA THR A 43 -14.97 -2.63 -15.21
C THR A 43 -16.37 -3.19 -15.07
N ASP A 44 -16.77 -4.08 -15.99
CA ASP A 44 -18.05 -4.76 -15.89
C ASP A 44 -18.06 -5.67 -14.65
N GLY A 45 -18.88 -5.32 -13.66
CA GLY A 45 -18.99 -6.04 -12.39
C GLY A 45 -17.89 -5.77 -11.36
N GLY A 46 -17.07 -4.72 -11.52
CA GLY A 46 -15.96 -4.50 -10.58
C GLY A 46 -15.11 -3.26 -10.79
N LEU A 47 -13.98 -3.22 -10.08
CA LEU A 47 -12.96 -2.16 -10.16
C LEU A 47 -11.60 -2.78 -10.45
N VAL A 48 -10.79 -2.06 -11.23
CA VAL A 48 -9.36 -2.34 -11.36
C VAL A 48 -8.59 -1.17 -10.77
N VAL A 49 -7.69 -1.46 -9.83
CA VAL A 49 -6.89 -0.46 -9.13
C VAL A 49 -5.43 -0.66 -9.49
N TRP A 50 -4.79 0.40 -9.96
CA TRP A 50 -3.40 0.39 -10.40
C TRP A 50 -2.50 1.12 -9.40
N PHE A 51 -1.41 0.44 -9.03
CA PHE A 51 -0.35 0.98 -8.20
C PHE A 51 1.00 0.91 -8.94
N ASN A 52 1.96 1.75 -8.55
CA ASN A 52 3.35 1.65 -9.01
C ASN A 52 4.02 0.33 -8.57
N ASN A 53 3.71 -0.18 -7.38
CA ASN A 53 4.19 -1.45 -6.84
C ASN A 53 3.11 -2.12 -6.00
N GLU A 54 3.31 -3.40 -5.68
CA GLU A 54 2.38 -4.18 -4.86
C GLU A 54 2.20 -3.53 -3.47
N PRO A 55 0.97 -3.11 -3.11
CA PRO A 55 0.68 -2.63 -1.77
C PRO A 55 0.37 -3.80 -0.84
N LYS A 56 0.69 -3.65 0.45
CA LYS A 56 0.10 -4.55 1.45
C LYS A 56 -1.39 -4.27 1.54
N LEU A 57 -2.20 -5.32 1.41
CA LEU A 57 -3.65 -5.25 1.37
C LEU A 57 -4.26 -5.93 2.61
N HIS A 58 -5.22 -5.25 3.23
CA HIS A 58 -6.11 -5.82 4.23
C HIS A 58 -7.55 -5.59 3.77
N GLY A 59 -8.29 -6.67 3.51
CA GLY A 59 -9.66 -6.60 3.02
C GLY A 59 -10.65 -7.08 4.06
N GLU A 60 -11.73 -6.31 4.25
CA GLU A 60 -12.83 -6.65 5.16
C GLU A 60 -14.17 -6.43 4.45
N ILE A 61 -15.13 -7.32 4.70
CA ILE A 61 -16.51 -7.18 4.24
C ILE A 61 -17.35 -6.91 5.49
N ILE A 62 -17.84 -5.68 5.64
CA ILE A 62 -18.60 -5.23 6.81
C ILE A 62 -20.02 -4.86 6.35
N ASP A 63 -21.03 -5.51 6.91
CA ASP A 63 -22.45 -5.22 6.63
C ASP A 63 -22.79 -5.18 5.12
N GLY A 64 -22.13 -6.02 4.32
CA GLY A 64 -22.32 -6.06 2.86
C GLY A 64 -21.71 -4.87 2.11
N THR A 65 -20.79 -4.15 2.75
CA THR A 65 -19.89 -3.17 2.13
C THR A 65 -18.51 -3.79 1.98
N VAL A 66 -17.89 -3.62 0.82
CA VAL A 66 -16.51 -4.06 0.61
C VAL A 66 -15.57 -2.91 0.96
N ALA A 67 -14.70 -3.13 1.96
CA ALA A 67 -13.70 -2.17 2.40
C ALA A 67 -12.29 -2.77 2.25
N LEU A 68 -11.48 -2.18 1.39
CA LEU A 68 -10.10 -2.60 1.16
C LEU A 68 -9.14 -1.51 1.61
N LEU A 69 -8.32 -1.82 2.62
CA LEU A 69 -7.27 -0.95 3.13
C LEU A 69 -5.94 -1.34 2.49
N PHE A 70 -5.33 -0.39 1.80
CA PHE A 70 -4.01 -0.52 1.20
C PHE A 70 -2.99 0.27 2.01
N GLN A 71 -1.85 -0.32 2.34
CA GLN A 71 -0.67 0.43 2.78
C GLN A 71 -0.05 1.13 1.55
N ALA A 72 -0.74 2.17 1.10
CA ALA A 72 -0.42 2.96 -0.07
C ALA A 72 -0.83 4.41 0.16
N GLU A 73 -0.22 5.31 -0.61
CA GLU A 73 -0.62 6.70 -0.73
C GLU A 73 -1.49 6.91 -1.97
N GLY A 74 -2.29 7.96 -2.00
CA GLY A 74 -3.13 8.25 -3.15
C GLY A 74 -4.01 9.46 -2.96
N ARG A 75 -4.53 9.97 -4.08
CA ARG A 75 -5.55 11.01 -4.04
C ARG A 75 -6.90 10.39 -3.72
N ALA A 76 -7.72 11.13 -2.97
CA ALA A 76 -9.11 10.77 -2.79
C ALA A 76 -9.85 10.87 -4.13
N GLN A 77 -10.52 9.79 -4.51
CA GLN A 77 -11.28 9.67 -5.74
C GLN A 77 -12.65 9.07 -5.42
N LYS A 78 -13.61 9.28 -6.30
CA LYS A 78 -14.93 8.68 -6.20
C LYS A 78 -15.49 8.44 -7.58
N GLY A 79 -16.38 7.46 -7.68
CA GLY A 79 -17.11 7.18 -8.89
C GLY A 79 -18.26 6.24 -8.64
N GLN A 80 -18.85 5.80 -9.74
CA GLN A 80 -19.98 4.90 -9.76
C GLN A 80 -19.72 3.82 -10.80
N LEU A 81 -20.16 2.60 -10.50
CA LEU A 81 -20.17 1.48 -11.43
C LEU A 81 -21.56 0.86 -11.45
N LYS A 82 -21.88 0.14 -12.53
CA LYS A 82 -23.11 -0.64 -12.62
C LYS A 82 -22.81 -2.11 -12.34
N LEU A 83 -23.52 -2.68 -11.37
CA LEU A 83 -23.48 -4.10 -11.04
C LEU A 83 -24.90 -4.64 -11.17
N ASN A 84 -25.13 -5.59 -12.08
CA ASN A 84 -26.46 -6.16 -12.34
C ASN A 84 -27.54 -5.09 -12.60
N GLY A 85 -27.19 -4.03 -13.35
CA GLY A 85 -28.08 -2.91 -13.66
C GLY A 85 -28.33 -1.93 -12.51
N LYS A 86 -27.69 -2.15 -11.34
CA LYS A 86 -27.80 -1.28 -10.17
C LYS A 86 -26.55 -0.45 -9.97
N ASP A 87 -26.77 0.73 -9.45
CA ASP A 87 -25.72 1.68 -9.12
C ASP A 87 -24.96 1.28 -7.86
N VAL A 88 -23.64 1.21 -7.97
CA VAL A 88 -22.70 0.93 -6.89
C VAL A 88 -21.70 2.07 -6.82
N ASN A 89 -21.63 2.73 -5.66
CA ASN A 89 -20.73 3.85 -5.45
C ASN A 89 -19.41 3.35 -4.90
N TRP A 90 -18.32 3.94 -5.37
CA TRP A 90 -16.99 3.66 -4.85
C TRP A 90 -16.26 4.95 -4.52
N ARG A 91 -15.36 4.88 -3.54
CA ARG A 91 -14.47 5.99 -3.19
C ARG A 91 -13.17 5.51 -2.60
N THR A 92 -12.09 6.22 -2.89
CA THR A 92 -10.81 6.10 -2.20
C THR A 92 -10.62 7.31 -1.28
N ARG A 93 -10.04 7.09 -0.10
CA ARG A 93 -9.65 8.16 0.82
C ARG A 93 -8.42 7.75 1.63
N MET A 94 -7.62 8.72 2.04
CA MET A 94 -6.58 8.45 3.05
C MET A 94 -7.23 8.22 4.42
N SER A 95 -6.67 7.28 5.18
CA SER A 95 -6.99 6.94 6.56
C SER A 95 -5.70 6.75 7.36
N ASP A 96 -5.81 6.58 8.68
CA ASP A 96 -4.66 6.37 9.55
C ASP A 96 -3.84 5.11 9.19
N GLY A 97 -4.48 4.10 8.56
CA GLY A 97 -3.83 2.87 8.14
C GLY A 97 -3.37 2.83 6.66
N GLY A 98 -3.53 3.94 5.92
CA GLY A 98 -3.24 4.03 4.49
C GLY A 98 -4.46 4.39 3.64
N LEU A 99 -4.41 4.08 2.34
CA LEU A 99 -5.47 4.36 1.38
C LEU A 99 -6.62 3.35 1.51
N LEU A 100 -7.80 3.83 1.87
CA LEU A 100 -9.01 3.03 2.02
C LEU A 100 -9.90 3.17 0.78
N LEU A 101 -10.19 2.05 0.12
CA LEU A 101 -11.24 1.92 -0.89
C LEU A 101 -12.51 1.39 -0.24
N THR A 102 -13.62 2.08 -0.43
CA THR A 102 -14.95 1.63 0.01
C THR A 102 -15.85 1.49 -1.19
N VAL A 103 -16.53 0.34 -1.30
CA VAL A 103 -17.53 0.06 -2.33
C VAL A 103 -18.87 -0.20 -1.64
N LEU A 104 -19.87 0.62 -1.96
CA LEU A 104 -21.19 0.63 -1.32
C LEU A 104 -22.29 0.42 -2.36
N ALA A 105 -23.18 -0.53 -2.09
CA ALA A 105 -24.38 -0.78 -2.88
C ALA A 105 -25.64 -0.78 -2.00
N ALA A 106 -26.81 -0.73 -2.63
CA ALA A 106 -28.11 -0.86 -1.95
C ALA A 106 -28.41 -2.28 -1.43
N ARG A 107 -27.54 -3.26 -1.72
CA ARG A 107 -27.68 -4.66 -1.31
C ARG A 107 -26.33 -5.17 -0.80
N PRO A 108 -26.31 -6.23 0.03
CA PRO A 108 -25.07 -6.84 0.46
C PRO A 108 -24.19 -7.24 -0.72
N LEU A 109 -22.99 -6.69 -0.76
CA LEU A 109 -21.94 -7.05 -1.70
C LEU A 109 -21.06 -8.14 -1.11
N GLN A 110 -20.67 -9.08 -1.96
CA GLN A 110 -19.48 -9.88 -1.75
C GLN A 110 -18.40 -9.38 -2.71
N GLY A 111 -17.15 -9.53 -2.32
CA GLY A 111 -16.01 -9.07 -3.10
C GLY A 111 -14.90 -10.11 -3.09
N ASP A 112 -14.33 -10.35 -4.27
CA ASP A 112 -13.10 -11.11 -4.45
C ASP A 112 -12.07 -10.21 -5.10
N TRP A 113 -10.79 -10.40 -4.77
CA TRP A 113 -9.73 -9.60 -5.37
C TRP A 113 -8.48 -10.43 -5.66
N ALA A 114 -7.81 -10.07 -6.76
CA ALA A 114 -6.59 -10.71 -7.20
C ALA A 114 -5.58 -9.65 -7.67
N GLY A 115 -4.37 -9.72 -7.13
CA GLY A 115 -3.25 -8.86 -7.51
C GLY A 115 -2.36 -9.54 -8.55
N SER A 116 -1.88 -8.77 -9.52
CA SER A 116 -0.93 -9.24 -10.53
C SER A 116 -0.03 -8.09 -11.00
N LYS A 117 1.20 -8.40 -11.39
CA LYS A 117 2.12 -7.43 -12.01
C LYS A 117 1.87 -7.36 -13.51
N VAL A 118 1.65 -6.16 -14.06
CA VAL A 118 1.42 -5.90 -15.49
C VAL A 118 2.20 -4.64 -15.90
N ASP A 119 3.09 -4.75 -16.88
CA ASP A 119 3.88 -3.63 -17.43
C ASP A 119 4.56 -2.77 -16.36
N ASP A 120 5.27 -3.42 -15.43
CA ASP A 120 5.93 -2.80 -14.26
C ASP A 120 5.02 -2.03 -13.29
N ARG A 121 3.71 -2.16 -13.46
CA ARG A 121 2.72 -1.69 -12.50
C ARG A 121 2.09 -2.88 -11.79
N TRP A 122 1.49 -2.59 -10.64
CA TRP A 122 0.67 -3.55 -9.94
C TRP A 122 -0.81 -3.31 -10.26
N ARG A 123 -1.49 -4.36 -10.71
CA ARG A 123 -2.90 -4.36 -11.07
C ARG A 123 -3.66 -5.21 -10.06
N LEU A 124 -4.63 -4.60 -9.38
CA LEU A 124 -5.56 -5.30 -8.50
C LEU A 124 -6.94 -5.35 -9.16
N GLU A 125 -7.37 -6.54 -9.55
CA GLU A 125 -8.75 -6.77 -9.98
C GLU A 125 -9.63 -6.99 -8.76
N ILE A 126 -10.72 -6.23 -8.64
CA ILE A 126 -11.73 -6.37 -7.60
C ILE A 126 -13.03 -6.73 -8.28
N ARG A 127 -13.50 -7.96 -8.05
CA ARG A 127 -14.75 -8.48 -8.59
C ARG A 127 -15.82 -8.37 -7.53
N LEU A 128 -16.96 -7.80 -7.90
CA LEU A 128 -18.08 -7.59 -7.00
C LEU A 128 -19.22 -8.49 -7.44
N GLN A 129 -19.90 -9.07 -6.46
CA GLN A 129 -21.07 -9.89 -6.69
C GLN A 129 -22.15 -9.56 -5.65
N THR A 130 -23.41 -9.63 -6.06
CA THR A 130 -24.56 -9.46 -5.16
C THR A 130 -25.10 -10.83 -4.79
N ASN A 131 -25.41 -11.04 -3.51
CA ASN A 131 -26.18 -12.22 -3.09
C ASN A 131 -27.65 -12.14 -3.53
#